data_AF-A0A4P6JVU7-F1
#
_entry.id   AF-A0A4P6JVU7-F1
#
_cell.length_a   1.000
_cell.length_b   1.000
_cell.length_c   1.000
_cell.angle_alpha   90.00
_cell.angle_beta   90.00
_cell.angle_gamma   90.00
#
_symmetry.space_group_name_H-M   'P 1'
#
loop_
_entity.id
_entity.type
_entity.pdbx_description
1 polymer ?
#
loop_
_entity_poly.entity_id
_entity_poly.type
_entity_poly.pdbx_seq_one_letter_code
_entity_poly.pdbx_strand_id
1 'polypeptide(L)'
;MFDVRIKTLKAVWVGYGDIVNSLWFDFGNGYGSMMGGWAGKGDQHYEFRAPKDNYISRIHINGVSYFYGSADCIVIGYQYDPSDESIQQAIRRLYVHTPGERSFPDMAAQYATQLKITPENLIALAAEEGWEQERQQHWQTLREQVQRRKAEGSESGQGPSTSTETR
;
A
#
# COMPACT_ATOMS: atom_id res chain seq x y z
N MET A 1 14.41 -24.45 -10.46
CA MET A 1 13.21 -24.28 -9.62
C MET A 1 13.62 -23.41 -8.45
N PHE A 2 13.03 -22.23 -8.28
CA PHE A 2 13.34 -21.30 -7.19
C PHE A 2 12.29 -21.47 -6.08
N ASP A 3 12.72 -21.61 -4.83
CA ASP A 3 11.81 -21.77 -3.68
C ASP A 3 11.53 -20.41 -3.05
N VAL A 4 10.36 -19.85 -3.35
CA VAL A 4 9.87 -18.57 -2.81
C VAL A 4 9.53 -18.64 -1.31
N ARG A 5 9.55 -19.82 -0.68
CA ARG A 5 9.23 -19.97 0.75
C ARG A 5 10.36 -19.49 1.67
N ILE A 6 11.57 -19.31 1.16
CA ILE A 6 12.76 -19.02 1.97
C ILE A 6 13.24 -17.57 1.79
N LYS A 7 12.74 -16.85 0.78
CA LYS A 7 13.21 -15.51 0.41
C LYS A 7 12.07 -14.65 -0.10
N THR A 8 11.84 -13.51 0.54
CA THR A 8 10.77 -12.58 0.21
C THR A 8 11.12 -11.81 -1.06
N LEU A 9 10.29 -11.92 -2.10
CA LEU A 9 10.48 -11.19 -3.35
C LEU A 9 10.07 -9.72 -3.16
N LYS A 10 11.01 -8.79 -3.38
CA LYS A 10 10.82 -7.36 -3.12
C LYS A 10 10.61 -6.55 -4.40
N ALA A 11 11.19 -6.96 -5.52
CA ALA A 11 10.92 -6.35 -6.81
C ALA A 11 10.98 -7.35 -7.96
N VAL A 12 10.28 -7.02 -9.05
CA VAL A 12 10.35 -7.70 -10.34
C VAL A 12 10.58 -6.66 -11.42
N TRP A 13 11.69 -6.79 -12.13
CA TRP A 13 11.97 -6.01 -13.32
C TRP A 13 11.48 -6.77 -14.53
N VAL A 14 10.67 -6.11 -15.34
CA VAL A 14 10.01 -6.70 -16.50
C VAL A 14 10.61 -6.07 -17.74
N GLY A 15 11.25 -6.87 -18.58
CA GLY A 15 11.60 -6.48 -19.94
C GLY A 15 10.45 -6.82 -20.89
N TYR A 16 9.94 -5.84 -21.62
CA TYR A 16 8.78 -6.02 -22.50
C TYR A 16 8.89 -5.20 -23.79
N GLY A 17 8.17 -5.67 -24.80
CA GLY A 17 7.89 -4.97 -26.05
C GLY A 17 6.44 -5.26 -26.44
N ASP A 18 6.24 -5.97 -27.55
CA ASP A 18 4.93 -6.50 -27.94
C ASP A 18 4.42 -7.60 -26.98
N ILE A 19 5.34 -8.23 -26.25
CA ILE A 19 5.09 -9.28 -25.24
C ILE A 19 6.04 -9.10 -24.05
N VAL A 20 5.83 -9.90 -23.00
CA VAL A 20 6.77 -10.02 -21.89
C VAL A 20 7.95 -10.90 -22.30
N ASN A 21 9.14 -10.31 -22.36
CA ASN A 21 10.37 -10.97 -22.81
C ASN A 21 11.17 -11.54 -21.64
N SER A 22 11.24 -10.82 -20.52
CA SER A 22 12.02 -11.23 -19.37
C SER A 22 11.49 -10.74 -18.03
N LEU A 23 11.77 -11.52 -17.00
CA LEU A 23 11.52 -11.20 -15.60
C LEU A 23 12.82 -11.35 -14.83
N TRP A 24 13.25 -10.30 -14.15
CA TRP A 24 14.34 -10.34 -13.20
C TRP A 24 13.82 -10.11 -11.79
N PHE A 25 14.04 -11.09 -10.93
CA PHE A 25 13.54 -11.17 -9.56
C PHE A 25 14.60 -10.65 -8.60
N ASP A 26 14.25 -9.66 -7.77
CA ASP A 26 15.09 -9.15 -6.68
C ASP A 26 14.47 -9.50 -5.32
N PHE A 27 15.23 -10.25 -4.52
CA PHE A 27 14.83 -10.71 -3.19
C PHE A 27 15.27 -9.77 -2.06
N GLY A 28 15.87 -8.61 -2.38
CA GLY A 28 16.26 -7.58 -1.41
C GLY A 28 17.49 -7.90 -0.55
N ASN A 29 18.11 -9.06 -0.75
CA ASN A 29 19.30 -9.52 -0.01
C ASN A 29 20.53 -9.64 -0.93
N GLY A 30 20.53 -8.94 -2.07
CA GLY A 30 21.57 -9.02 -3.09
C GLY A 30 21.51 -10.28 -3.96
N TYR A 31 20.56 -11.19 -3.72
CA TYR A 31 20.29 -12.33 -4.60
C TYR A 31 19.24 -11.95 -5.65
N GLY A 32 19.51 -12.30 -6.90
CA GLY A 32 18.56 -12.17 -7.99
C GLY A 32 18.49 -13.40 -8.88
N SER A 33 17.39 -13.56 -9.58
CA SER A 33 17.21 -14.64 -10.56
C SER A 33 16.50 -14.10 -11.80
N MET A 34 16.76 -14.67 -12.97
CA MET A 34 16.17 -14.24 -14.23
C MET A 34 15.38 -15.37 -14.87
N MET A 35 14.28 -15.01 -15.51
CA MET A 35 13.51 -15.86 -16.41
C MET A 35 13.25 -15.14 -17.73
N GLY A 36 13.18 -15.91 -18.82
CA GLY A 36 13.01 -15.39 -20.17
C GLY A 36 14.33 -15.12 -20.89
N GLY A 37 14.25 -14.39 -22.00
CA GLY A 37 15.40 -14.05 -22.86
C GLY A 37 16.10 -12.76 -22.43
N TRP A 38 17.21 -12.42 -23.08
CA TRP A 38 17.80 -11.10 -22.91
C TRP A 38 16.91 -10.03 -23.55
N ALA A 39 16.53 -9.00 -22.80
CA ALA A 39 15.77 -7.89 -23.34
C ALA A 39 16.63 -7.13 -24.36
N GLY A 40 16.21 -7.15 -25.62
CA GLY A 40 17.01 -6.64 -26.76
C GLY A 40 17.10 -5.12 -26.79
N LYS A 41 17.88 -4.57 -27.74
CA LYS A 41 17.83 -3.14 -28.06
C LYS A 41 16.42 -2.79 -28.57
N GLY A 42 15.67 -2.05 -27.77
CA GLY A 42 14.30 -1.63 -28.08
C GLY A 42 13.27 -2.05 -27.01
N ASP A 43 13.63 -2.98 -26.13
CA ASP A 43 12.74 -3.38 -25.04
C ASP A 43 12.62 -2.27 -23.99
N GLN A 44 11.39 -2.11 -23.51
CA GLN A 44 11.07 -1.25 -22.38
C GLN A 44 11.24 -2.04 -21.08
N HIS A 45 11.57 -1.31 -20.03
CA HIS A 45 11.76 -1.88 -18.70
C HIS A 45 10.81 -1.21 -17.71
N TYR A 46 10.16 -2.01 -16.88
CA TYR A 46 9.38 -1.52 -15.76
C TYR A 46 9.67 -2.33 -14.50
N GLU A 47 9.82 -1.63 -13.37
CA GLU A 47 9.99 -2.25 -12.06
C GLU A 47 8.67 -2.28 -11.32
N PHE A 48 8.19 -3.48 -10.99
CA PHE A 48 7.17 -3.68 -9.97
C PHE A 48 7.87 -3.86 -8.63
N ARG A 49 7.85 -2.82 -7.81
CA ARG A 49 8.39 -2.85 -6.45
C ARG A 49 7.26 -3.09 -5.44
N ALA A 50 7.48 -4.01 -4.51
CA ALA A 50 6.55 -4.21 -3.41
C ALA A 50 6.38 -2.89 -2.62
N PRO A 51 5.14 -2.47 -2.34
CA PRO A 51 4.89 -1.35 -1.44
C PRO A 51 5.53 -1.58 -0.05
N LYS A 52 5.66 -0.50 0.74
CA LYS A 52 6.15 -0.60 2.12
C LYS A 52 5.29 -1.59 2.91
N ASP A 53 5.93 -2.47 3.68
CA ASP A 53 5.30 -3.52 4.50
C ASP A 53 4.63 -4.64 3.68
N ASN A 54 4.95 -4.73 2.39
CA ASN A 54 4.49 -5.78 1.50
C ASN A 54 5.65 -6.57 0.89
N TYR A 55 5.30 -7.70 0.30
CA TYR A 55 6.14 -8.44 -0.63
C TYR A 55 5.34 -8.93 -1.82
N ILE A 56 6.02 -9.26 -2.90
CA ILE A 56 5.39 -9.87 -4.08
C ILE A 56 5.12 -11.33 -3.78
N SER A 57 3.84 -11.69 -3.67
CA SER A 57 3.39 -13.02 -3.27
C SER A 57 2.98 -13.90 -4.45
N ARG A 58 2.62 -13.28 -5.57
CA ARG A 58 2.17 -13.99 -6.77
C ARG A 58 2.57 -13.25 -8.03
N ILE A 59 2.94 -14.04 -9.04
CA ILE A 59 3.07 -13.59 -10.42
C ILE A 59 2.18 -14.51 -11.24
N HIS A 60 1.19 -13.93 -11.91
CA HIS A 60 0.26 -14.68 -12.74
C HIS A 60 0.46 -14.27 -14.20
N ILE A 61 0.63 -15.26 -15.08
CA ILE A 61 0.62 -15.05 -16.53
C ILE A 61 -0.84 -15.01 -16.97
N ASN A 62 -1.31 -13.85 -17.41
CA ASN A 62 -2.72 -13.61 -17.75
C ASN A 62 -2.89 -13.47 -19.26
N GLY A 63 -2.42 -14.47 -20.00
CA GLY A 63 -2.49 -14.51 -21.46
C GLY A 63 -1.17 -14.99 -22.06
N VAL A 64 -1.29 -15.52 -23.27
CA VAL A 64 -0.16 -15.99 -24.07
C VAL A 64 -0.44 -15.55 -25.50
N SER A 65 0.51 -14.83 -26.10
CA SER A 65 0.42 -14.50 -27.51
C SER A 65 0.55 -15.77 -28.35
N TYR A 66 -0.44 -16.05 -29.21
CA TYR A 66 -0.38 -17.19 -30.12
C TYR A 66 0.77 -17.07 -31.13
N PHE A 67 1.09 -15.85 -31.56
CA PHE A 67 2.15 -15.61 -32.53
C PHE A 67 3.55 -15.85 -31.93
N TYR A 68 3.79 -15.34 -30.71
CA TYR A 68 5.10 -15.44 -30.06
C TYR A 68 5.24 -16.67 -29.15
N GLY A 69 4.15 -17.33 -28.76
CA GLY A 69 4.14 -18.44 -27.81
C GLY A 69 4.62 -18.07 -26.41
N SER A 70 4.53 -16.79 -26.03
CA SER A 70 5.02 -16.25 -24.75
C SER A 70 3.95 -15.41 -24.05
N ALA A 71 4.16 -15.12 -22.77
CA ALA A 71 3.30 -14.27 -21.97
C ALA A 71 3.14 -12.87 -22.62
N ASP A 72 1.90 -12.45 -22.85
CA ASP A 72 1.57 -11.09 -23.31
C ASP A 72 1.20 -10.16 -22.14
N CYS A 73 0.71 -10.73 -21.04
CA CYS A 73 0.31 -10.02 -19.85
C CYS A 73 0.74 -10.77 -18.59
N ILE A 74 1.23 -10.01 -17.61
CA ILE A 74 1.47 -10.50 -16.26
C ILE A 74 0.75 -9.64 -15.23
N VAL A 75 0.32 -10.28 -14.15
CA VAL A 75 -0.29 -9.64 -13.00
C VAL A 75 0.56 -9.94 -11.77
N ILE A 76 0.94 -8.87 -11.05
CA ILE A 76 1.72 -8.95 -9.83
C ILE A 76 0.78 -8.81 -8.63
N GLY A 77 0.77 -9.84 -7.78
CA GLY A 77 0.05 -9.84 -6.51
C GLY A 77 0.98 -9.53 -5.35
N TYR A 78 0.51 -8.69 -4.44
CA TYR A 78 1.23 -8.35 -3.21
C TYR A 78 0.55 -9.00 -2.01
N GLN A 79 1.33 -9.31 -0.99
CA GLN A 79 0.83 -9.72 0.31
C GLN A 79 1.52 -8.92 1.40
N TYR A 80 0.87 -8.82 2.56
CA TYR A 80 1.44 -8.18 3.73
C TYR A 80 2.64 -8.97 4.24
N ASP A 81 3.76 -8.30 4.45
CA ASP A 81 4.94 -8.91 5.07
C ASP A 81 4.61 -9.20 6.54
N PRO A 82 4.66 -10.47 7.00
CA PRO A 82 4.33 -10.81 8.38
C PRO A 82 5.48 -10.53 9.36
N SER A 83 6.51 -9.78 8.95
CA SER A 83 7.56 -9.33 9.86
C SER A 83 6.99 -8.46 11.00
N ASP A 84 7.65 -8.52 12.16
CA ASP A 84 7.25 -7.75 13.34
C ASP A 84 7.19 -6.24 13.04
N GLU A 85 8.16 -5.72 12.25
CA GLU A 85 8.16 -4.33 11.80
C GLU A 85 6.90 -3.98 11.01
N SER A 86 6.51 -4.85 10.07
CA SER A 86 5.31 -4.63 9.29
C SER A 86 4.09 -4.66 10.20
N ILE A 87 3.89 -5.72 10.99
CA ILE A 87 2.76 -5.82 11.93
C ILE A 87 2.66 -4.58 12.84
N GLN A 88 3.79 -4.05 13.32
CA GLN A 88 3.84 -2.80 14.08
C GLN A 88 3.33 -1.61 13.25
N GLN A 89 3.78 -1.44 12.00
CA GLN A 89 3.27 -0.39 11.11
C GLN A 89 1.77 -0.56 10.81
N ALA A 90 1.26 -1.78 10.67
CA ALA A 90 -0.17 -2.02 10.53
C ALA A 90 -0.96 -1.58 11.77
N ILE A 91 -0.49 -1.94 12.97
CA ILE A 91 -1.13 -1.54 14.23
C ILE A 91 -1.09 -0.01 14.37
N ARG A 92 0.04 0.64 14.06
CA ARG A 92 0.17 2.10 14.03
C ARG A 92 -0.84 2.74 13.09
N ARG A 93 -0.93 2.29 11.84
CA ARG A 93 -1.90 2.81 10.86
C ARG A 93 -3.33 2.64 11.35
N LEU A 94 -3.65 1.45 11.89
CA LEU A 94 -4.96 1.20 12.45
C LEU A 94 -5.27 2.19 13.59
N TYR A 95 -4.32 2.42 14.50
CA TYR A 95 -4.48 3.39 15.57
C TYR A 95 -4.72 4.81 15.08
N VAL A 96 -3.82 5.31 14.22
CA VAL A 96 -3.82 6.68 13.71
C VAL A 96 -5.10 6.98 12.92
N HIS A 97 -5.55 6.05 12.08
CA HIS A 97 -6.64 6.28 11.13
C HIS A 97 -8.02 5.75 11.58
N THR A 98 -8.15 5.17 12.77
CA THR A 98 -9.46 4.71 13.26
C THR A 98 -10.33 5.91 13.70
N PRO A 99 -11.58 6.05 13.20
CA PRO A 99 -12.46 7.20 13.45
C PRO A 99 -13.12 7.29 14.85
N GLY A 100 -12.68 6.51 15.85
CA GLY A 100 -13.28 6.51 17.19
C GLY A 100 -12.26 6.67 18.31
N GLU A 101 -12.68 7.12 19.50
CA GLU A 101 -11.84 7.32 20.70
C GLU A 101 -11.32 6.01 21.33
N ARG A 102 -10.95 5.03 20.51
CA ARG A 102 -10.31 3.83 21.00
C ARG A 102 -8.95 4.21 21.56
N SER A 103 -8.77 3.99 22.86
CA SER A 103 -7.52 4.24 23.55
C SER A 103 -6.42 3.32 23.01
N PHE A 104 -5.18 3.80 22.98
CA PHE A 104 -4.06 2.93 22.59
C PHE A 104 -3.89 1.72 23.53
N PRO A 105 -4.06 1.84 24.87
CA PRO A 105 -4.01 0.69 25.76
C PRO A 105 -4.98 -0.44 25.40
N ASP A 106 -6.23 -0.11 25.03
CA ASP A 106 -7.21 -1.11 24.60
C ASP A 106 -6.78 -1.81 23.30
N MET A 107 -6.15 -1.06 22.39
CA MET A 107 -5.60 -1.60 21.15
C MET A 107 -4.38 -2.49 21.42
N ALA A 108 -3.48 -2.07 22.30
CA ALA A 108 -2.30 -2.83 22.67
C ALA A 108 -2.68 -4.17 23.32
N ALA A 109 -3.67 -4.18 24.22
CA ALA A 109 -4.19 -5.42 24.81
C ALA A 109 -4.71 -6.42 23.76
N GLN A 110 -5.29 -5.92 22.66
CA GLN A 110 -5.82 -6.76 21.57
C GLN A 110 -4.72 -7.29 20.63
N TYR A 111 -3.72 -6.47 20.30
CA TYR A 111 -2.79 -6.75 19.20
C TYR A 111 -1.35 -7.06 19.60
N ALA A 112 -0.94 -6.85 20.85
CA ALA A 112 0.43 -7.13 21.29
C ALA A 112 0.86 -8.59 21.08
N THR A 113 -0.09 -9.53 21.16
CA THR A 113 0.14 -10.95 20.89
C THR A 113 0.58 -11.25 19.45
N GLN A 114 0.19 -10.41 18.48
CA GLN A 114 0.62 -10.55 17.08
C GLN A 114 2.10 -10.21 16.89
N LEU A 115 2.64 -9.35 17.76
CA LEU A 115 4.04 -8.96 17.80
C LEU A 115 4.86 -9.79 18.79
N LYS A 116 4.25 -10.77 19.47
CA LYS A 116 4.88 -11.56 20.55
C LYS A 116 5.54 -10.71 21.65
N ILE A 117 5.03 -9.50 21.86
CA ILE A 117 5.44 -8.60 22.95
C ILE A 117 4.31 -8.44 23.97
N THR A 118 4.61 -7.86 25.13
CA THR A 118 3.59 -7.51 26.11
C THR A 118 2.87 -6.22 25.71
N PRO A 119 1.61 -6.01 26.15
CA PRO A 119 0.90 -4.76 25.92
C PRO A 119 1.67 -3.52 26.41
N GLU A 120 2.36 -3.62 27.54
CA GLU A 120 3.14 -2.53 28.13
C GLU A 120 4.30 -2.11 27.22
N ASN A 121 4.99 -3.07 26.62
CA ASN A 121 6.07 -2.79 25.68
C ASN A 121 5.55 -2.11 24.41
N LEU A 122 4.37 -2.52 23.91
CA LEU A 122 3.76 -1.88 22.75
C LEU A 122 3.30 -0.44 23.08
N ILE A 123 2.77 -0.21 24.28
CA ILE A 123 2.42 1.14 24.77
C ILE A 123 3.66 2.03 24.86
N ALA A 124 4.75 1.53 25.43
CA ALA A 124 6.01 2.26 25.51
C ALA A 124 6.56 2.63 24.12
N LEU A 125 6.52 1.68 23.18
CA LEU A 125 6.95 1.88 21.80
C LEU A 125 6.12 2.95 21.08
N ALA A 126 4.80 2.91 21.21
CA ALA A 126 3.92 3.91 20.60
C ALA A 126 4.11 5.32 21.21
N ALA A 127 4.45 5.39 22.49
CA ALA A 127 4.79 6.65 23.15
C ALA A 127 6.14 7.20 22.67
N GLU A 128 7.14 6.33 22.52
CA GLU A 128 8.46 6.69 21.98
C GLU A 128 8.38 7.17 20.52
N GLU A 129 7.62 6.48 19.68
CA GLU A 129 7.44 6.81 18.26
C GLU A 129 6.39 7.91 18.02
N GLY A 130 5.74 8.42 19.06
CA GLY A 130 4.83 9.55 19.00
C GLY A 130 3.53 9.31 18.21
N TRP A 131 2.96 8.11 18.30
CA TRP A 131 1.77 7.73 17.52
C TRP A 131 0.54 8.55 17.88
N GLU A 132 0.44 9.01 19.13
CA GLU A 132 -0.66 9.86 19.59
C GLU A 132 -0.60 11.26 18.94
N GLN A 133 0.60 11.85 18.86
CA GLN A 133 0.76 13.15 18.19
C GLN A 133 0.39 13.04 16.70
N GLU A 134 0.83 11.97 16.04
CA GLU A 134 0.49 11.71 14.63
C GLU A 134 -1.02 11.55 14.43
N ARG A 135 -1.69 10.81 15.32
CA ARG A 135 -3.15 10.66 15.31
C ARG A 135 -3.85 12.00 15.44
N GLN A 136 -3.45 12.82 16.41
CA GLN A 136 -4.05 14.13 16.62
C GLN A 136 -3.91 15.03 15.38
N GLN A 137 -2.72 15.07 14.79
CA GLN A 137 -2.47 15.82 13.56
C GLN A 137 -3.34 15.33 12.40
N HIS A 138 -3.40 14.01 12.16
CA HIS A 138 -4.22 13.43 11.10
C HIS A 138 -5.70 13.83 11.21
N TRP A 139 -6.28 13.71 12.40
CA TRP A 139 -7.69 14.03 12.64
C TRP A 139 -7.97 15.53 12.72
N GLN A 140 -6.98 16.37 13.06
CA GLN A 140 -7.10 17.82 12.93
C GLN A 140 -7.19 18.22 11.46
N THR A 141 -6.28 17.73 10.61
CA THR A 141 -6.30 18.00 9.17
C THR A 141 -7.60 17.55 8.52
N LEU A 142 -8.10 16.36 8.86
CA LEU A 142 -9.40 15.88 8.34
C LEU A 142 -10.56 16.79 8.78
N ARG A 143 -10.57 17.24 10.03
CA ARG A 143 -11.61 18.16 10.54
C ARG A 143 -11.58 19.50 9.80
N GLU A 144 -10.40 20.07 9.58
CA GLU A 144 -10.24 21.31 8.82
C GLU A 144 -10.74 21.16 7.38
N GLN A 145 -10.40 20.07 6.71
CA GLN A 145 -10.88 19.77 5.35
C GLN A 145 -12.41 19.61 5.29
N VAL A 146 -13.01 18.99 6.30
CA VAL A 146 -14.48 18.88 6.40
C VAL A 146 -15.11 20.26 6.58
N GLN A 147 -14.56 21.11 7.44
CA GLN A 147 -15.09 22.46 7.66
C GLN A 147 -14.96 23.33 6.40
N ARG A 148 -13.82 23.27 5.70
CA ARG A 148 -13.61 23.99 4.44
C ARG A 148 -14.66 23.61 3.39
N ARG A 149 -14.91 22.30 3.19
CA ARG A 149 -15.94 21.82 2.26
C ARG A 149 -17.36 22.26 2.64
N LYS A 150 -17.66 22.36 3.94
CA LYS A 150 -18.95 22.89 4.41
C LYS A 150 -19.10 24.37 4.11
N ALA A 151 -18.05 25.17 4.30
CA ALA A 151 -18.07 26.60 4.00
C ALA A 151 -18.26 26.84 2.48
N GLU A 152 -17.48 26.15 1.64
CA GLU A 152 -17.57 26.23 0.18
C GLU A 152 -18.95 25.77 -0.35
N GLY A 153 -19.54 24.73 0.26
CA GLY A 153 -20.89 24.27 -0.09
C GLY A 153 -22.00 25.24 0.32
N SER A 154 -21.80 26.02 1.39
CA SER A 154 -22.80 26.95 1.92
C SER A 154 -22.91 28.25 1.12
N GLU A 155 -21.85 28.66 0.40
CA GLU A 155 -21.85 29.85 -0.46
C GLU A 155 -22.57 29.63 -1.81
N SER A 156 -22.84 28.37 -2.19
CA SER A 156 -23.56 28.03 -3.44
C SER A 156 -25.10 28.05 -3.34
N GLY A 157 -25.65 28.40 -2.18
CA GLY A 157 -27.08 28.21 -1.85
C GLY A 157 -28.01 29.44 -1.95
N GLN A 158 -27.55 30.64 -2.30
CA GLN A 158 -28.44 31.79 -2.51
C GLN A 158 -28.92 31.85 -3.96
N GLY A 159 -29.99 31.09 -4.25
CA GLY A 159 -30.77 31.27 -5.47
C GLY A 159 -31.48 32.64 -5.46
N PRO A 160 -31.50 33.38 -6.58
CA PRO A 160 -32.15 34.69 -6.62
C PRO A 160 -33.67 34.51 -6.48
N SER A 161 -34.26 35.19 -5.49
CA SER A 161 -35.72 35.34 -5.39
C SER A 161 -36.21 36.22 -6.54
N THR A 162 -36.76 35.61 -7.58
CA THR A 162 -37.50 36.35 -8.61
C THR A 162 -38.87 36.71 -8.06
N SER A 163 -38.95 37.90 -7.47
CA SER A 163 -40.18 38.68 -7.39
C SER A 163 -40.17 39.66 -8.57
N THR A 164 -41.17 39.58 -9.44
CA THR A 164 -41.75 40.68 -10.27
C THR A 164 -42.89 40.03 -11.06
N GLU A 165 -44.15 40.15 -10.63
CA GLU A 165 -45.11 41.21 -10.99
C GLU A 165 -45.51 41.24 -12.48
N THR A 166 -46.74 40.78 -12.70
CA THR A 166 -47.78 41.28 -13.61
C THR A 166 -47.43 42.50 -14.47
N ARG A 167 -47.47 42.35 -15.80
CA ARG A 167 -48.59 42.83 -16.66
C ARG A 167 -48.45 42.38 -18.11
#